data_AF-A0A2T7DT20-F1
#
_entry.id   AF-A0A2T7DT20-F1
#
_cell.length_a   1.000
_cell.length_b   1.000
_cell.length_c   1.000
_cell.angle_alpha   90.00
_cell.angle_beta   90.00
_cell.angle_gamma   90.00
#
_symmetry.space_group_name_H-M   'P 1'
#
loop_
_entity.id
_entity.type
_entity.pdbx_description
1 polymer ?
#
loop_
_entity_poly.entity_id
_entity_poly.type
_entity_poly.pdbx_seq_one_letter_code
_entity_poly.pdbx_strand_id
1 'polypeptide(L)'
;MEVPMNSAQSGAHFPVQHRSVSLEIKGTKTDIVISTYEDTFLVIVTQIGCMGTILAAKKDESVFSDPTYNVSVLFGKRDEPLLLACARQLIEHIRYTIFIL
;
A
#
# COMPACT_ATOMS: atom_id res chain seq x y z
N MET A 1 13.93 -9.91 -48.10
CA MET A 1 12.76 -10.57 -47.48
C MET A 1 12.84 -10.21 -46.01
N GLU A 2 12.20 -9.10 -45.66
CA GLU A 2 12.23 -8.55 -44.30
C GLU A 2 11.33 -9.40 -43.41
N VAL A 3 11.93 -10.00 -42.38
CA VAL A 3 11.20 -10.72 -41.35
C VAL A 3 10.70 -9.67 -40.36
N PRO A 4 9.39 -9.48 -40.19
CA PRO A 4 8.90 -8.54 -39.20
C PRO A 4 9.16 -9.14 -37.82
N MET A 5 10.08 -8.53 -37.06
CA MET A 5 10.23 -8.77 -35.63
C MET A 5 8.99 -8.21 -34.93
N ASN A 6 7.99 -9.06 -34.76
CA ASN A 6 6.87 -8.78 -33.88
C ASN A 6 7.43 -8.71 -32.46
N SER A 7 7.56 -7.50 -31.92
CA SER A 7 7.91 -7.24 -30.54
C SER A 7 6.76 -7.73 -29.66
N ALA A 8 6.77 -9.01 -29.33
CA ALA A 8 5.98 -9.55 -28.23
C ALA A 8 6.47 -8.87 -26.95
N GLN A 9 5.85 -7.74 -26.59
CA GLN A 9 5.88 -7.23 -25.24
C GLN A 9 5.20 -8.26 -24.36
N SER A 10 5.96 -9.27 -23.93
CA SER A 10 5.62 -10.07 -22.76
C SER A 10 5.86 -9.18 -21.55
N GLY A 11 4.99 -8.17 -21.36
CA GLY A 11 4.93 -7.43 -20.11
C GLY A 11 4.59 -8.43 -19.03
N ALA A 12 5.54 -8.69 -18.13
CA ALA A 12 5.30 -9.56 -16.99
C ALA A 12 4.06 -9.04 -16.24
N HIS A 13 2.95 -9.77 -16.31
CA HIS A 13 1.75 -9.41 -15.58
C HIS A 13 2.03 -9.66 -14.09
N PHE A 14 1.81 -8.65 -13.25
CA PHE A 14 1.99 -8.80 -11.82
C PHE A 14 1.09 -9.95 -11.32
N PRO A 15 1.64 -10.93 -10.58
CA PRO A 15 0.95 -12.19 -10.31
C PRO A 15 -0.26 -12.07 -9.39
N VAL A 16 -0.48 -10.89 -8.79
CA VAL A 16 -1.62 -10.65 -7.90
C VAL A 16 -2.53 -9.54 -8.44
N GLN A 17 -3.80 -9.61 -8.05
CA GLN A 17 -4.77 -8.58 -8.37
C GLN A 17 -4.30 -7.24 -7.79
N HIS A 18 -4.22 -6.23 -8.63
CA HIS A 18 -3.81 -4.91 -8.22
C HIS A 18 -4.62 -3.83 -8.93
N ARG A 19 -4.75 -2.67 -8.28
CA ARG A 19 -5.28 -1.45 -8.86
C ARG A 19 -4.33 -0.31 -8.55
N SER A 20 -4.08 0.53 -9.54
CA SER A 20 -3.29 1.75 -9.39
C SER A 20 -4.10 2.97 -9.78
N VAL A 21 -3.93 4.06 -9.06
CA VAL A 21 -4.49 5.37 -9.39
C VAL A 21 -3.46 6.46 -9.11
N SER A 22 -3.36 7.42 -10.03
CA SER A 22 -2.54 8.61 -9.87
C SER A 22 -3.47 9.81 -9.72
N LEU A 23 -3.34 10.57 -8.65
CA LEU A 23 -4.14 11.77 -8.40
C LEU A 23 -3.34 12.86 -7.71
N GLU A 24 -3.80 14.10 -7.81
CA GLU A 24 -3.16 15.24 -7.15
C GLU A 24 -3.77 15.46 -5.77
N ILE A 25 -2.97 15.32 -4.71
CA ILE A 25 -3.37 15.57 -3.33
C ILE A 25 -2.66 16.83 -2.86
N LYS A 26 -3.42 17.89 -2.60
CA LYS A 26 -2.88 19.19 -2.12
C LYS A 26 -1.76 19.77 -3.01
N GLY A 27 -1.87 19.63 -4.34
CA GLY A 27 -0.85 20.11 -5.26
C GLY A 27 0.27 19.11 -5.56
N THR A 28 0.28 17.95 -4.89
CA THR A 28 1.32 16.94 -5.07
C THR A 28 0.77 15.71 -5.78
N LYS A 29 1.37 15.34 -6.92
CA LYS A 29 1.05 14.08 -7.59
C LYS A 29 1.33 12.92 -6.64
N THR A 30 0.30 12.11 -6.39
CA THR A 30 0.34 10.95 -5.50
C THR A 30 -0.09 9.73 -6.28
N ASP A 31 0.77 8.73 -6.32
CA ASP A 31 0.51 7.42 -6.91
C ASP A 31 0.11 6.45 -5.79
N ILE A 32 -1.05 5.82 -5.95
CA ILE A 32 -1.60 4.84 -5.02
C ILE A 32 -1.70 3.50 -5.74
N VAL A 33 -1.14 2.45 -5.14
CA VAL A 33 -1.25 1.07 -5.63
C VAL A 33 -1.79 0.18 -4.52
N ILE A 34 -2.87 -0.55 -4.80
CA ILE A 34 -3.46 -1.52 -3.90
C ILE A 34 -3.31 -2.90 -4.54
N SER A 35 -2.63 -3.81 -3.86
CA SER A 35 -2.51 -5.21 -4.26
C SER A 35 -3.21 -6.11 -3.26
N THR A 36 -3.92 -7.13 -3.73
CA THR A 36 -4.66 -8.07 -2.89
C THR A 36 -3.95 -9.41 -2.85
N TYR A 37 -3.60 -9.86 -1.65
CA TYR A 37 -3.13 -11.21 -1.35
C TYR A 37 -4.23 -11.96 -0.59
N GLU A 38 -3.96 -13.21 -0.21
CA GLU A 38 -4.93 -14.08 0.47
C GLU A 38 -5.38 -13.50 1.82
N ASP A 39 -4.43 -13.12 2.68
CA ASP A 39 -4.72 -12.67 4.06
C ASP A 39 -4.42 -11.18 4.31
N THR A 40 -3.83 -10.52 3.33
CA THR A 40 -3.39 -9.12 3.46
C THR A 40 -3.56 -8.39 2.14
N PHE A 41 -3.79 -7.08 2.22
CA PHE A 41 -3.57 -6.23 1.06
C PHE A 41 -2.18 -5.60 1.20
N LEU A 42 -1.73 -4.93 0.16
CA LEU A 42 -0.56 -4.05 0.19
C LEU A 42 -0.99 -2.72 -0.39
N VAL A 43 -0.95 -1.68 0.44
CA VAL A 43 -1.28 -0.32 0.00
C VAL A 43 0.02 0.48 -0.06
N ILE A 44 0.37 0.93 -1.26
CA ILE A 44 1.51 1.81 -1.53
C ILE A 44 0.96 3.19 -1.84
N VAL A 45 1.46 4.22 -1.14
CA VAL A 45 1.13 5.62 -1.41
C VAL A 45 2.45 6.36 -1.54
N THR A 46 2.79 6.84 -2.74
CA THR A 46 4.06 7.56 -2.96
C THR A 46 3.83 8.86 -3.73
N GLN A 47 4.60 9.89 -3.38
CA GLN A 47 4.49 11.22 -3.99
C GLN A 47 5.69 11.62 -4.84
N ILE A 48 6.84 10.97 -4.63
CA ILE A 48 8.12 11.31 -5.25
C ILE A 48 8.87 10.06 -5.75
N GLY A 49 8.18 8.93 -5.90
CA GLY A 49 8.78 7.66 -6.28
C GLY A 49 9.70 7.05 -5.21
N CYS A 50 9.65 7.57 -3.97
CA CYS A 50 10.34 6.98 -2.83
C CYS A 50 9.46 5.90 -2.18
N MET A 51 10.10 4.88 -1.61
CA MET A 51 9.43 3.80 -0.87
C MET A 51 8.88 4.29 0.49
N GLY A 52 9.50 5.30 1.09
CA GLY A 52 9.08 5.83 2.38
C GLY A 52 9.23 4.85 3.55
N THR A 53 8.28 4.88 4.48
CA THR A 53 8.17 4.06 5.69
C THR A 53 7.17 2.92 5.47
N ILE A 54 7.57 1.70 5.81
CA ILE A 54 6.72 0.51 5.75
C ILE A 54 6.10 0.29 7.12
N LEU A 55 4.79 0.18 7.16
CA LEU A 55 3.98 -0.03 8.35
C LEU A 55 3.16 -1.31 8.19
N ALA A 56 3.20 -2.20 9.17
CA ALA A 56 2.25 -3.31 9.24
C ALA A 56 1.11 -2.92 10.17
N ALA A 57 -0.12 -2.88 9.62
CA ALA A 57 -1.33 -2.76 10.42
C ALA A 57 -2.08 -4.11 10.44
N LYS A 58 -2.43 -4.56 11.63
CA LYS A 58 -3.19 -5.79 11.86
C LYS A 58 -4.37 -5.50 12.78
N LYS A 59 -5.51 -6.09 12.45
CA LYS A 59 -6.66 -6.10 13.36
C LYS A 59 -6.31 -7.00 14.55
N ASP A 60 -6.61 -6.52 15.75
CA ASP A 60 -6.52 -7.31 16.97
C ASP A 60 -7.77 -8.19 17.07
N GLU A 61 -7.57 -9.49 17.26
CA GLU A 61 -8.63 -10.49 17.31
C GLU A 61 -9.20 -10.56 18.73
N SER A 62 -9.81 -9.46 19.17
CA SER A 62 -10.55 -9.41 20.45
C SER A 62 -12.01 -9.84 20.24
N VAL A 63 -12.44 -10.87 20.97
CA VAL A 63 -13.74 -11.55 20.78
C VAL A 63 -14.95 -10.70 21.22
N PHE A 64 -14.76 -9.64 22.02
CA PHE A 64 -15.86 -8.92 22.69
C PHE A 64 -15.76 -7.39 22.68
N SER A 65 -14.85 -6.79 21.91
CA SER A 65 -14.66 -5.33 21.86
C SER A 65 -14.61 -4.80 20.43
N ASP A 66 -14.81 -3.49 20.29
CA ASP A 66 -14.65 -2.78 19.03
C ASP A 66 -13.31 -3.14 18.35
N PRO A 67 -13.29 -3.27 17.01
CA PRO A 67 -12.10 -3.69 16.29
C PRO A 67 -10.95 -2.72 16.54
N THR A 68 -9.94 -3.20 17.26
CA THR A 68 -8.71 -2.45 17.52
C THR A 68 -7.68 -2.81 16.46
N TYR A 69 -6.85 -1.86 16.05
CA TYR A 69 -5.79 -2.09 15.07
C TYR A 69 -4.43 -1.77 15.67
N ASN A 70 -3.51 -2.72 15.58
CA ASN A 70 -2.11 -2.53 15.92
C ASN A 70 -1.34 -2.09 14.68
N VAL A 71 -0.59 -0.99 14.77
CA VAL A 71 0.28 -0.50 13.70
C VAL A 71 1.72 -0.54 14.17
N SER A 72 2.59 -1.18 13.40
CA SER A 72 4.03 -1.33 13.70
C SER A 72 4.87 -0.86 12.52
N VAL A 73 5.97 -0.16 12.80
CA VAL A 73 6.92 0.29 11.77
C VAL A 73 7.87 -0.86 11.45
N LEU A 74 7.79 -1.39 10.24
CA LEU A 74 8.71 -2.43 9.75
C LEU A 74 10.02 -1.83 9.26
N PHE A 75 9.95 -0.72 8.52
CA PHE A 75 11.11 -0.06 7.92
C PHE A 75 10.87 1.44 7.80
N GLY A 76 11.92 2.27 7.89
CA GLY A 76 11.83 3.73 7.84
C GLY A 76 11.95 4.37 9.23
N LYS A 77 11.53 5.62 9.34
CA LYS A 77 11.63 6.39 10.60
C LYS A 77 10.62 5.88 11.63
N ARG A 78 11.08 5.60 12.84
CA ARG A 78 10.24 5.10 13.94
C ARG A 78 9.77 6.19 14.90
N ASP A 79 10.35 7.38 14.81
CA ASP A 79 10.22 8.44 15.81
C ASP A 79 9.15 9.47 15.42
N GLU A 80 8.28 9.14 14.45
CA GLU A 80 7.23 10.01 13.92
C GLU A 80 5.84 9.51 14.36
N PRO A 81 5.34 9.91 15.55
CA PRO A 81 4.07 9.42 16.09
C PRO A 81 2.85 9.80 15.23
N LEU A 82 2.95 10.90 14.47
CA LEU A 82 1.89 11.32 13.55
C LEU A 82 1.69 10.30 12.42
N LEU A 83 2.76 9.67 11.94
CA LEU A 83 2.69 8.67 10.88
C LEU A 83 1.89 7.43 11.34
N LEU A 84 2.16 6.98 12.57
CA LEU A 84 1.41 5.89 13.21
C LEU A 84 -0.07 6.24 13.38
N ALA A 85 -0.38 7.47 13.82
CA ALA A 85 -1.76 7.93 13.97
C ALA A 85 -2.52 7.98 12.62
N CYS A 86 -1.88 8.49 11.56
CA CYS A 86 -2.46 8.52 10.22
C CYS A 86 -2.71 7.11 9.67
N ALA A 87 -1.75 6.20 9.80
CA ALA A 87 -1.91 4.81 9.39
C ALA A 87 -3.04 4.11 10.17
N ARG A 88 -3.21 4.44 11.46
CA ARG A 88 -4.33 3.93 12.27
C ARG A 88 -5.69 4.46 11.77
N GLN A 89 -5.78 5.74 11.43
CA GLN A 89 -7.02 6.30 10.88
C GLN A 89 -7.37 5.70 9.52
N LEU A 90 -6.38 5.48 8.67
CA LEU A 90 -6.57 4.84 7.37
C LEU A 90 -7.09 3.42 7.53
N ILE A 91 -6.49 2.63 8.43
CA ILE A 91 -6.92 1.23 8.62
C ILE A 91 -8.30 1.10 9.24
N GLU A 92 -8.69 2.01 10.14
CA GLU A 92 -10.05 2.04 10.71
C GLU A 92 -11.12 2.20 9.63
N HIS A 93 -10.82 2.92 8.55
CA HIS A 93 -11.74 3.12 7.43
C HIS A 93 -11.69 1.97 6.39
N ILE A 94 -10.53 1.33 6.20
CA ILE A 94 -10.31 0.31 5.15
C ILE A 94 -10.51 -1.13 5.69
N ARG A 95 -10.51 -1.30 7.02
CA ARG A 95 -10.77 -2.50 7.82
C ARG A 95 -9.74 -3.65 7.83
N TYR A 96 -8.69 -3.68 7.00
CA TYR A 96 -7.54 -4.63 7.09
C TYR A 96 -6.36 -4.10 6.26
N THR A 97 -5.06 -4.33 6.62
CA THR A 97 -3.79 -4.19 5.78
C THR A 97 -2.57 -3.32 6.20
N ILE A 98 -1.36 -3.83 5.84
CA ILE A 98 -0.01 -3.22 5.69
C ILE A 98 0.07 -2.02 4.72
N PHE A 99 0.70 -0.92 5.15
CA PHE A 99 0.96 0.28 4.36
C PHE A 99 2.44 0.45 4.01
N ILE A 100 2.71 1.00 2.83
CA ILE A 100 3.99 1.59 2.43
C ILE A 100 3.69 3.07 2.13
N LEU A 101 4.16 3.97 2.99
CA LEU A 101 3.95 5.43 2.91
C LEU A 101 5.26 6.15 2.65
#